data_AF-A7N1Y2-F1
#
_entry.id   AF-A7N1Y2-F1
#
_cell.length_a   1.000
_cell.length_b   1.000
_cell.length_c   1.000
_cell.angle_alpha   90.00
_cell.angle_beta   90.00
_cell.angle_gamma   90.00
#
_symmetry.space_group_name_H-M   'P 1'
#
loop_
_entity.id
_entity.type
_entity.pdbx_description
1 polymer ?
#
loop_
_entity_poly.entity_id
_entity_poly.type
_entity_poly.pdbx_seq_one_letter_code
_entity_poly.pdbx_strand_id
1 'polypeptide(L)'
;MPDIKNIGQFRYKQFVTGYRFFNGDHQHGTPEELIPHAGRAILELTEFLRDQISEWTRIRPGFTNHLLADLLLGCLIKLQQRDQSLTNEYITEQAKLWLAACQLPDSHLDSLKIDDTSGMLKLARVSCCLVYKCDSRKYCDDCPRHPDNKKST
;
A
#
# COMPACT_ATOMS: atom_id res chain seq x y z
N MET A 1 15.90 -8.33 -5.02
CA MET A 1 14.63 -7.83 -5.59
C MET A 1 14.28 -8.60 -6.85
N PRO A 2 13.15 -9.33 -6.87
CA PRO A 2 12.64 -10.01 -8.05
C PRO A 2 11.98 -9.03 -9.04
N ASP A 3 11.65 -9.48 -10.25
CA ASP A 3 10.89 -8.70 -11.24
C ASP A 3 9.41 -8.56 -10.82
N ILE A 4 9.11 -7.46 -10.12
CA ILE A 4 7.76 -7.14 -9.63
C ILE A 4 6.84 -6.70 -10.78
N LYS A 5 7.37 -6.01 -11.78
CA LYS A 5 6.57 -5.43 -12.88
C LYS A 5 5.85 -6.53 -13.66
N ASN A 6 6.55 -7.63 -13.92
CA ASN A 6 6.03 -8.75 -14.70
C ASN A 6 5.45 -9.87 -13.80
N ILE A 7 4.92 -9.51 -12.63
CA ILE A 7 4.25 -10.47 -11.76
C ILE A 7 3.01 -11.03 -12.47
N GLY A 8 2.93 -12.36 -12.50
CA GLY A 8 1.80 -13.08 -13.08
C GLY A 8 0.87 -13.63 -12.00
N GLN A 9 -0.42 -13.74 -12.31
CA GLN A 9 -1.39 -14.45 -11.51
C GLN A 9 -2.02 -15.58 -12.33
N PHE A 10 -2.37 -16.69 -11.67
CA PHE A 10 -3.13 -17.76 -12.32
C PHE A 10 -4.63 -17.49 -12.19
N ARG A 11 -5.34 -17.51 -13.32
CA ARG A 11 -6.79 -17.35 -13.38
C ARG A 11 -7.44 -18.61 -13.91
N TYR A 12 -8.34 -19.18 -13.12
CA TYR A 12 -9.21 -20.29 -13.52
C TYR A 12 -10.67 -19.90 -13.33
N LYS A 13 -11.40 -19.73 -14.44
CA LYS A 13 -12.77 -19.19 -14.44
C LYS A 13 -12.83 -17.85 -13.67
N GLN A 14 -13.63 -17.78 -12.60
CA GLN A 14 -13.80 -16.60 -11.73
C GLN A 14 -12.86 -16.61 -10.52
N PHE A 15 -11.91 -17.55 -10.47
CA PHE A 15 -10.98 -17.70 -9.37
C PHE A 15 -9.58 -17.24 -9.78
N VAL A 16 -8.98 -16.39 -8.96
CA VAL A 16 -7.57 -15.95 -9.09
C VAL A 16 -6.83 -16.47 -7.88
N THR A 17 -5.71 -17.16 -8.10
CA THR A 17 -4.90 -17.72 -7.01
C THR A 17 -3.42 -17.69 -7.30
N GLY A 18 -2.65 -17.47 -6.23
CA GLY A 18 -1.20 -17.41 -6.26
C GLY A 18 -0.64 -16.22 -7.05
N TYR A 19 0.68 -16.19 -7.11
CA TYR A 19 1.44 -15.29 -7.96
C TYR A 19 2.72 -16.01 -8.43
N ARG A 20 3.31 -15.52 -9.52
CA ARG A 20 4.64 -15.94 -9.98
C ARG A 20 5.44 -14.71 -10.41
N PHE A 21 6.74 -14.74 -10.18
CA PHE A 21 7.65 -13.83 -10.87
C PHE A 21 7.91 -14.36 -12.29
N PHE A 22 8.30 -13.47 -13.18
CA PHE A 22 8.54 -13.81 -14.59
C PHE A 22 9.64 -14.88 -14.73
N ASN A 23 10.71 -14.75 -13.95
CA ASN A 23 11.81 -15.71 -13.87
C ASN A 23 12.38 -15.75 -12.43
N GLY A 24 13.46 -16.51 -12.23
CA GLY A 24 14.15 -16.63 -10.93
C GLY A 24 15.21 -15.56 -10.67
N ASP A 25 15.40 -14.61 -11.60
CA ASP A 25 16.43 -13.59 -11.47
C ASP A 25 16.05 -12.60 -10.37
N HIS A 26 17.05 -12.17 -9.62
CA HIS A 26 16.85 -11.22 -8.54
C HIS A 26 18.10 -10.36 -8.35
N GLN A 27 17.85 -9.08 -8.14
CA GLN A 27 18.90 -8.09 -7.87
C GLN A 27 19.29 -8.12 -6.39
N HIS A 28 20.55 -7.86 -6.07
CA HIS A 28 21.05 -7.75 -4.70
C HIS A 28 21.59 -6.35 -4.48
N GLY A 29 21.45 -5.85 -3.26
CA GLY A 29 21.84 -4.49 -2.90
C GLY A 29 21.27 -4.11 -1.53
N THR A 30 21.66 -2.92 -1.08
CA THR A 30 21.12 -2.27 0.11
C THR A 30 19.66 -1.82 -0.11
N PRO A 31 18.88 -1.57 0.96
CA PRO A 31 17.55 -0.96 0.83
C PRO A 31 17.57 0.34 0.03
N GLU A 32 18.56 1.19 0.23
CA GLU A 32 18.71 2.49 -0.43
C GLU A 32 18.90 2.33 -1.94
N GLU A 33 19.57 1.26 -2.38
CA GLU A 33 19.72 0.92 -3.80
C GLU A 33 18.45 0.26 -4.36
N LEU A 34 17.83 -0.67 -3.62
CA LEU A 34 16.75 -1.51 -4.13
C LEU A 34 15.37 -0.87 -4.05
N ILE A 35 15.08 -0.04 -3.05
CA ILE A 35 13.77 0.61 -2.86
C ILE A 35 13.39 1.48 -4.06
N PRO A 36 14.28 2.34 -4.63
CA PRO A 36 13.97 3.12 -5.83
C PRO A 36 13.59 2.25 -7.03
N HIS A 37 14.27 1.12 -7.22
CA HIS A 37 13.94 0.18 -8.30
C HIS A 37 12.60 -0.53 -8.04
N ALA A 38 12.34 -0.94 -6.80
CA ALA A 38 11.08 -1.57 -6.40
C ALA A 38 9.90 -0.62 -6.58
N GLY A 39 10.03 0.62 -6.09
CA GLY A 39 8.99 1.64 -6.20
C GLY A 39 8.63 1.96 -7.65
N ARG A 40 9.64 2.06 -8.53
CA ARG A 40 9.40 2.21 -9.98
C ARG A 40 8.64 1.02 -10.57
N ALA A 41 9.04 -0.21 -10.24
CA ALA A 41 8.36 -1.41 -10.74
C ALA A 41 6.90 -1.51 -10.24
N ILE A 42 6.66 -1.12 -8.99
CA ILE A 42 5.30 -1.04 -8.41
C ILE A 42 4.48 0.04 -9.11
N LEU A 43 5.06 1.21 -9.37
CA LEU A 43 4.37 2.29 -10.08
C LEU A 43 3.96 1.84 -11.49
N GLU A 44 4.90 1.29 -12.27
CA GLU A 44 4.62 0.78 -13.61
C GLU A 44 3.52 -0.31 -13.60
N LEU A 45 3.55 -1.22 -12.63
CA LEU A 45 2.52 -2.25 -12.47
C LEU A 45 1.15 -1.62 -12.15
N THR A 46 1.10 -0.70 -11.20
CA THR A 46 -0.17 -0.08 -10.76
C THR A 46 -0.76 0.86 -11.81
N GLU A 47 0.08 1.54 -12.59
CA GLU A 47 -0.35 2.31 -13.76
C GLU A 47 -0.92 1.41 -14.85
N PHE A 48 -0.24 0.31 -15.18
CA PHE A 48 -0.74 -0.68 -16.11
C PHE A 48 -2.13 -1.21 -15.67
N LEU A 49 -2.27 -1.61 -14.40
CA LEU A 49 -3.55 -2.08 -13.87
C LEU A 49 -4.64 -0.99 -13.91
N ARG A 50 -4.30 0.26 -13.59
CA ARG A 50 -5.22 1.39 -13.66
C ARG A 50 -5.69 1.61 -15.10
N ASP A 51 -4.80 1.57 -16.07
CA ASP A 51 -5.13 1.77 -17.48
C ASP A 51 -6.04 0.66 -18.01
N GLN A 52 -5.76 -0.60 -17.66
CA GLN A 52 -6.61 -1.74 -18.01
C GLN A 52 -8.04 -1.60 -17.47
N ILE A 53 -8.21 -1.14 -16.22
CA ILE A 53 -9.56 -0.90 -15.67
C ILE A 53 -10.19 0.37 -16.28
N SER A 54 -9.36 1.34 -16.66
CA SER A 54 -9.82 2.61 -17.25
C SER A 54 -10.50 2.43 -18.61
N GLU A 55 -10.26 1.31 -19.30
CA GLU A 55 -11.00 0.91 -20.50
C GLU A 55 -12.50 0.67 -20.24
N TRP A 56 -12.86 0.29 -19.00
CA TRP A 56 -14.23 -0.07 -18.61
C TRP A 56 -14.93 1.02 -17.81
N THR A 57 -14.16 1.77 -17.01
CA THR A 57 -14.69 2.84 -16.17
C THR A 57 -13.62 3.86 -15.82
N ARG A 58 -13.98 5.14 -15.74
CA ARG A 58 -13.02 6.20 -15.41
C ARG A 58 -12.46 6.01 -14.00
N ILE A 59 -11.15 5.79 -13.89
CA ILE A 59 -10.43 5.81 -12.61
C ILE A 59 -9.50 7.04 -12.57
N ARG A 60 -9.71 7.91 -11.58
CA ARG A 60 -8.89 9.11 -11.39
C ARG A 60 -7.54 8.73 -10.77
N PRO A 61 -6.40 9.18 -11.32
CA PRO A 61 -5.07 8.88 -10.76
C PRO A 61 -4.94 9.25 -9.28
N GLY A 62 -5.49 10.39 -8.86
CA GLY A 62 -5.45 10.80 -7.45
C GLY A 62 -6.09 9.78 -6.49
N PHE A 63 -7.15 9.09 -6.92
CA PHE A 63 -7.77 8.05 -6.10
C PHE A 63 -6.88 6.81 -5.98
N THR A 64 -6.28 6.35 -7.09
CA THR A 64 -5.36 5.21 -7.07
C THR A 64 -4.07 5.50 -6.33
N ASN A 65 -3.59 6.74 -6.35
CA ASN A 65 -2.42 7.15 -5.59
C ASN A 65 -2.68 7.08 -4.08
N HIS A 66 -3.87 7.48 -3.62
CA HIS A 66 -4.26 7.29 -2.22
C HIS A 66 -4.38 5.80 -1.85
N LEU A 67 -4.93 4.96 -2.74
CA LEU A 67 -4.97 3.50 -2.51
C LEU A 67 -3.56 2.91 -2.41
N LEU A 68 -2.64 3.32 -3.28
CA LEU A 68 -1.25 2.85 -3.28
C LEU A 68 -0.52 3.29 -2.01
N ALA A 69 -0.66 4.55 -1.61
CA ALA A 69 -0.08 5.05 -0.37
C ALA A 69 -0.58 4.26 0.85
N ASP A 70 -1.89 4.06 0.98
CA ASP A 70 -2.47 3.28 2.08
C ASP A 70 -1.98 1.83 2.08
N LEU A 71 -1.79 1.22 0.91
CA LEU A 71 -1.26 -0.15 0.79
C LEU A 71 0.20 -0.23 1.25
N LEU A 72 1.05 0.70 0.79
CA LEU A 72 2.47 0.76 1.16
C LEU A 72 2.62 0.96 2.67
N LEU A 73 1.95 1.98 3.23
CA LEU A 73 2.00 2.27 4.65
C LEU A 73 1.42 1.12 5.47
N GLY A 74 0.33 0.51 5.01
CA GLY A 74 -0.27 -0.65 5.67
C GLY A 74 0.66 -1.86 5.72
N CYS A 75 1.50 -2.07 4.70
CA CYS A 75 2.54 -3.11 4.72
C CYS A 75 3.63 -2.82 5.76
N LEU A 76 4.05 -1.57 5.91
CA LEU A 76 5.03 -1.16 6.93
C LEU A 76 4.48 -1.33 8.36
N ILE A 77 3.22 -0.98 8.60
CA ILE A 77 2.57 -1.23 9.89
C ILE A 77 2.49 -2.74 10.18
N LYS A 78 2.12 -3.56 9.19
CA LYS A 78 2.09 -5.02 9.36
C LYS A 78 3.48 -5.60 9.64
N LEU A 79 4.53 -5.01 9.06
CA LEU A 79 5.90 -5.40 9.35
C LEU A 79 6.26 -5.09 10.81
N GLN A 80 5.96 -3.88 11.29
CA GLN A 80 6.18 -3.48 12.68
C GLN A 80 5.40 -4.33 13.68
N GLN A 81 4.17 -4.71 13.34
CA GLN A 81 3.36 -5.60 14.19
C GLN A 81 3.96 -7.00 14.33
N ARG A 82 4.66 -7.49 13.29
CA ARG A 82 5.35 -8.78 13.31
C ARG A 82 6.69 -8.71 14.02
N ASP A 83 7.40 -7.59 13.87
CA ASP A 83 8.67 -7.33 14.52
C ASP A 83 8.60 -6.01 15.30
N GLN A 84 8.26 -6.13 16.58
CA GLN A 84 8.09 -4.98 17.48
C GLN A 84 9.42 -4.31 17.86
N SER A 85 10.57 -4.86 17.44
CA SER A 85 11.87 -4.19 17.62
C SER A 85 12.05 -3.00 16.67
N LEU A 86 11.26 -2.95 15.59
CA LEU A 86 11.27 -1.84 14.63
C LEU A 86 10.58 -0.61 15.24
N THR A 87 11.37 0.44 15.49
CA THR A 87 10.85 1.66 16.13
C THR A 87 9.94 2.46 15.21
N ASN A 88 9.13 3.35 15.80
CA ASN A 88 8.26 4.26 15.05
C ASN A 88 9.08 5.17 14.13
N GLU A 89 10.25 5.63 14.58
CA GLU A 89 11.17 6.44 13.78
C GLU A 89 11.66 5.66 12.56
N TYR A 90 12.12 4.43 12.75
CA TYR A 90 12.58 3.59 11.64
C TYR A 90 11.47 3.35 10.60
N ILE A 91 10.27 3.01 11.03
CA ILE A 91 9.13 2.79 10.14
C ILE A 91 8.73 4.08 9.40
N THR A 92 8.82 5.23 10.07
CA THR A 92 8.53 6.54 9.45
C THR A 92 9.56 6.90 8.39
N GLU A 93 10.86 6.63 8.62
CA GLU A 93 11.89 6.83 7.60
C GLU A 93 11.72 5.88 6.41
N GLN A 94 11.38 4.61 6.67
CA GLN A 94 11.02 3.67 5.59
C GLN A 94 9.79 4.16 4.80
N ALA A 95 8.77 4.70 5.48
CA ALA A 95 7.58 5.24 4.83
C ALA A 95 7.94 6.37 3.85
N LYS A 96 8.82 7.31 4.25
CA LYS A 96 9.32 8.37 3.36
C LYS A 96 10.02 7.80 2.13
N LEU A 97 10.93 6.83 2.33
CA LEU A 97 11.66 6.20 1.22
C LEU A 97 10.71 5.54 0.21
N TRP A 98 9.72 4.79 0.69
CA TRP A 98 8.75 4.11 -0.16
C TRP A 98 7.78 5.07 -0.86
N LEU A 99 7.32 6.12 -0.18
CA LEU A 99 6.48 7.16 -0.79
C LEU A 99 7.25 7.88 -1.90
N ALA A 100 8.50 8.29 -1.64
CA ALA A 100 9.36 8.91 -2.64
C ALA A 100 9.62 7.99 -3.84
N ALA A 101 9.94 6.72 -3.59
CA ALA A 101 10.19 5.73 -4.64
C ALA A 101 8.96 5.47 -5.53
N CYS A 102 7.76 5.63 -4.99
CA CYS A 102 6.49 5.52 -5.72
C CYS A 102 5.95 6.87 -6.21
N GLN A 103 6.72 7.96 -6.10
CA GLN A 103 6.32 9.32 -6.50
C GLN A 103 5.03 9.81 -5.83
N LEU A 104 4.85 9.46 -4.55
CA LEU A 104 3.71 9.85 -3.73
C LEU A 104 4.10 10.98 -2.76
N PRO A 105 3.17 11.89 -2.42
CA PRO A 105 3.48 13.01 -1.53
C PRO A 105 3.60 12.56 -0.07
N ASP A 106 4.54 13.19 0.65
CA ASP A 106 4.77 12.98 2.08
C ASP A 106 3.58 13.32 2.97
N SER A 107 2.59 14.08 2.47
CA SER A 107 1.31 14.31 3.18
C SER A 107 0.58 13.02 3.54
N HIS A 108 0.93 11.90 2.89
CA HIS A 108 0.42 10.59 3.28
C HIS A 108 0.93 10.11 4.65
N LEU A 109 2.06 10.61 5.15
CA LEU A 109 2.55 10.30 6.48
C LEU A 109 1.60 10.76 7.58
N ASP A 110 0.75 11.76 7.33
CA ASP A 110 -0.28 12.21 8.27
C ASP A 110 -1.29 11.10 8.62
N SER A 111 -1.38 10.05 7.79
CA SER A 111 -2.21 8.87 8.05
C SER A 111 -1.62 7.92 9.09
N LEU A 112 -0.31 8.04 9.38
CA LEU A 112 0.34 7.31 10.45
C LEU A 112 0.07 8.01 11.78
N LYS A 113 -0.54 7.28 12.72
CA LYS A 113 -0.88 7.75 14.05
C LYS A 113 -0.18 6.88 15.08
N ILE A 114 0.09 7.43 16.26
CA ILE A 114 0.50 6.63 17.40
C ILE A 114 -0.76 6.02 18.00
N ASP A 115 -0.70 4.73 18.29
CA ASP A 115 -1.73 4.06 19.05
C ASP A 115 -1.50 4.24 20.54
N ASP A 116 -2.42 4.90 21.24
CA ASP A 116 -2.25 5.26 22.66
C ASP A 116 -2.11 4.04 23.60
N THR A 117 -2.56 2.85 23.16
CA THR A 117 -2.50 1.64 23.99
C THR A 117 -1.15 0.94 23.85
N SER A 118 -0.67 0.80 22.62
CA SER A 118 0.58 0.09 22.32
C SER A 118 1.81 1.00 22.24
N GLY A 119 1.63 2.31 22.04
CA GLY A 119 2.71 3.25 21.72
C GLY A 119 3.28 3.08 20.30
N MET A 120 2.77 2.13 19.52
CA MET A 120 3.25 1.79 18.18
C MET A 120 2.48 2.54 17.10
N LEU A 121 3.01 2.59 15.88
CA LEU A 121 2.31 3.20 14.77
C LEU A 121 1.08 2.36 14.37
N LYS A 122 0.00 3.06 14.04
CA LYS A 122 -1.18 2.56 13.36
C LYS A 122 -1.50 3.42 12.13
N LEU A 123 -2.21 2.83 11.18
CA LEU A 123 -2.65 3.52 9.97
C LEU A 123 -4.12 3.92 10.10
N ALA A 124 -4.44 5.17 9.85
CA ALA A 124 -5.78 5.66 9.55
C ALA A 124 -5.83 6.07 8.07
N ARG A 125 -6.34 5.17 7.22
CA ARG A 125 -6.26 5.29 5.76
C ARG A 125 -6.87 6.58 5.24
N VAL A 126 -6.32 7.09 4.14
CA VAL A 126 -6.88 8.23 3.41
C VAL A 126 -8.02 7.79 2.49
N SER A 127 -7.93 6.58 1.95
CA SER A 127 -8.90 6.01 1.02
C SER A 127 -9.90 5.06 1.71
N CYS A 128 -11.13 5.05 1.22
CA CYS A 128 -12.13 4.07 1.62
C CYS A 128 -12.17 2.95 0.59
N CYS A 129 -11.95 1.70 1.00
CA CYS A 129 -12.12 0.52 0.14
C CYS A 129 -13.59 0.22 -0.21
N LEU A 130 -14.54 0.95 0.37
CA LEU A 130 -15.99 0.79 0.18
C LEU A 130 -16.53 -0.60 0.56
N VAL A 131 -15.76 -1.44 1.26
CA VAL A 131 -16.20 -2.80 1.62
C VAL A 131 -17.51 -2.81 2.40
N TYR A 132 -17.78 -1.76 3.17
CA TYR A 132 -19.02 -1.57 3.93
C TYR A 132 -20.28 -1.48 3.05
N LYS A 133 -20.13 -1.24 1.74
CA LYS A 133 -21.23 -1.26 0.77
C LYS A 133 -21.58 -2.65 0.28
N CYS A 134 -20.73 -3.65 0.56
CA CYS A 134 -21.05 -5.05 0.30
C CYS A 134 -21.97 -5.58 1.40
N ASP A 135 -22.82 -6.54 1.05
CA ASP A 135 -23.82 -7.11 1.97
C ASP A 135 -23.18 -7.57 3.29
N SER A 136 -23.78 -7.12 4.39
CA SER A 136 -23.41 -7.49 5.77
C SER A 136 -21.98 -7.15 6.20
N ARG A 137 -21.31 -6.21 5.51
CA ARG A 137 -19.97 -5.72 5.89
C ARG A 137 -20.05 -4.43 6.70
N LYS A 138 -19.07 -4.23 7.58
CA LYS A 138 -18.90 -3.01 8.38
C LYS A 138 -17.74 -2.17 7.82
N TYR A 139 -17.57 -0.96 8.34
CA TYR A 139 -16.35 -0.19 8.10
C TYR A 139 -15.14 -0.97 8.63
N CYS A 140 -14.01 -0.90 7.92
CA CYS A 140 -12.73 -1.34 8.46
C CYS A 140 -12.31 -0.41 9.60
N ASP A 141 -11.56 -0.95 10.57
CA ASP A 141 -11.08 -0.19 11.72
C ASP A 141 -10.19 0.98 11.33
N ASP A 142 -9.47 0.88 10.22
CA ASP A 142 -8.58 1.90 9.66
C ASP A 142 -9.26 2.80 8.60
N CYS A 143 -10.56 2.65 8.37
CA CYS A 143 -11.27 3.34 7.29
C CYS A 143 -11.43 4.84 7.61
N PRO A 144 -11.21 5.77 6.65
CA PRO A 144 -11.44 7.22 6.86
C PRO A 144 -12.90 7.58 7.12
N ARG A 145 -13.83 6.67 6.78
CA ARG A 145 -15.27 6.84 7.06
C ARG A 145 -15.69 6.30 8.42
N HIS A 146 -14.80 5.57 9.12
CA HIS A 146 -15.06 5.12 10.48
C HIS A 146 -15.18 6.34 11.41
N PRO A 147 -16.19 6.40 12.31
CA PRO A 147 -16.37 7.53 13.22
C PRO A 147 -15.09 7.93 13.96
N ASP A 148 -14.34 6.94 14.45
CA ASP A 148 -13.12 7.14 15.24
C ASP A 148 -11.92 7.68 14.42
N ASN A 149 -11.99 7.61 13.10
CA ASN A 149 -10.94 8.08 12.19
C ASN A 149 -11.32 9.37 11.44
N LYS A 150 -12.52 9.91 11.69
CA LYS A 150 -12.91 11.18 11.06
C LYS A 150 -11.96 12.27 11.54
N LYS A 151 -11.31 12.95 10.59
CA LYS A 151 -10.55 14.16 10.90
C LYS A 151 -11.52 15.18 11.50
N SER A 152 -11.33 15.56 12.75
CA SER A 152 -11.96 16.76 13.31
C SER A 152 -11.47 17.94 12.48
N THR A 153 -12.36 18.48 11.64
CA THR A 153 -12.14 19.73 10.90
C THR A 153 -11.90 20.89 11.83
#